data_AF-A0A6C1KJT2-F1
#
_entry.id   AF-A0A6C1KJT2-F1
#
_cell.length_a   1.000
_cell.length_b   1.000
_cell.length_c   1.000
_cell.angle_alpha   90.00
_cell.angle_beta   90.00
_cell.angle_gamma   90.00
#
_symmetry.space_group_name_H-M   'P 1'
#
loop_
_entity.id
_entity.type
_entity.pdbx_description
1 polymer ?
#
loop_
_entity_poly.entity_id
_entity_poly.type
_entity_poly.pdbx_seq_one_letter_code
_entity_poly.pdbx_strand_id
1 'polypeptide(L)'
;MPKPTAAANAAPLPAPKVPHYAAALSFMALRKPRGSGIDHWVVSPTGHYGADLETGERLADEFLAFIGAHPTVGHSTLLPCVIRDMIDHAVAGQRWSGVHAGFVRGVNQYAMAAARIIASSSAEEATHA
;
A
#
# COMPACT_ATOMS: atom_id res chain seq x y z
N MET A 1 53.02 -4.69 -30.20
CA MET A 1 51.55 -4.65 -30.01
C MET A 1 51.25 -4.34 -28.55
N PRO A 2 50.63 -3.20 -28.21
CA PRO A 2 50.22 -2.94 -26.83
C PRO A 2 48.94 -3.73 -26.50
N LYS A 3 48.88 -4.23 -25.26
CA LYS A 3 47.79 -5.04 -24.69
C LYS A 3 46.58 -4.14 -24.37
N PRO A 4 45.32 -4.58 -24.54
CA PRO A 4 44.17 -3.75 -24.21
C PRO A 4 44.10 -3.52 -22.70
N THR A 5 44.13 -2.26 -22.29
CA THR A 5 43.90 -1.81 -20.92
C THR A 5 42.47 -2.16 -20.51
N ALA A 6 42.33 -2.92 -19.40
CA ALA A 6 41.05 -3.22 -18.80
C ALA A 6 40.37 -1.91 -18.35
N ALA A 7 39.27 -1.56 -19.02
CA ALA A 7 38.38 -0.50 -18.55
C ALA A 7 37.82 -0.92 -17.19
N ALA A 8 38.00 -0.04 -16.21
CA ALA A 8 37.64 -0.24 -14.82
C ALA A 8 36.17 -0.65 -14.66
N ASN A 9 35.96 -1.73 -13.91
CA ASN A 9 34.67 -2.09 -13.31
C ASN A 9 34.21 -0.96 -12.39
N ALA A 10 33.42 -0.02 -12.93
CA ALA A 10 32.65 0.88 -12.09
C ALA A 10 31.54 0.06 -11.43
N ALA A 11 31.61 -0.09 -10.11
CA ALA A 11 30.55 -0.73 -9.34
C ALA A 11 29.22 0.02 -9.58
N PRO A 12 28.10 -0.69 -9.79
CA PRO A 12 26.82 -0.03 -9.98
C PRO A 12 26.49 0.81 -8.74
N LEU A 13 26.04 2.05 -8.96
CA LEU A 13 25.56 2.94 -7.91
C LEU A 13 24.48 2.22 -7.09
N PRO A 14 24.47 2.34 -5.75
CA PRO A 14 23.46 1.70 -4.94
C PRO A 14 22.08 2.22 -5.34
N ALA A 15 21.17 1.32 -5.70
CA ALA A 15 19.79 1.67 -5.98
C ALA A 15 19.17 2.39 -4.76
N PRO A 16 18.29 3.39 -4.98
CA PRO A 16 17.59 4.07 -3.89
C PRO A 16 16.94 3.03 -2.97
N LYS A 17 17.26 3.08 -1.67
CA LYS A 17 16.61 2.20 -0.69
C LYS A 17 15.14 2.62 -0.57
N VAL A 18 14.24 1.81 -1.12
CA VAL A 18 12.81 1.94 -0.87
C VAL A 18 12.59 1.86 0.64
N PRO A 19 11.93 2.84 1.27
CA PRO A 19 11.61 2.78 2.69
C PRO A 19 10.85 1.50 3.00
N HIS A 20 11.15 0.86 4.11
CA HIS A 20 10.38 -0.30 4.56
C HIS A 20 8.94 0.16 4.83
N TYR A 21 7.94 -0.45 4.18
CA TYR A 21 6.54 0.01 4.23
C TYR A 21 6.00 0.16 5.67
N ALA A 22 6.37 -0.75 6.58
CA ALA A 22 5.98 -0.66 8.00
C ALA A 22 6.56 0.55 8.76
N ALA A 23 7.52 1.27 8.19
CA ALA A 23 8.05 2.53 8.71
C ALA A 23 7.60 3.75 7.87
N ALA A 24 7.07 3.51 6.66
CA ALA A 24 6.64 4.56 5.74
C ALA A 24 5.14 4.88 5.88
N LEU A 25 4.34 3.87 6.24
CA LEU A 25 2.89 4.00 6.40
C LEU A 25 2.55 4.25 7.88
N SER A 26 1.84 5.34 8.16
CA SER A 26 1.52 5.85 9.50
C SER A 26 0.65 4.90 10.33
N PHE A 27 -0.06 3.99 9.66
CA PHE A 27 -0.94 2.99 10.27
C PHE A 27 -0.28 1.62 10.44
N MET A 28 1.03 1.49 10.17
CA MET A 28 1.79 0.26 10.35
C MET A 28 2.92 0.43 11.36
N ALA A 29 3.39 -0.68 11.94
CA ALA A 29 4.55 -0.69 12.81
C ALA A 29 5.37 -1.98 12.69
N LEU A 30 6.68 -1.87 12.87
CA LEU A 30 7.54 -3.03 13.09
C LEU A 30 7.31 -3.59 14.49
N ARG A 31 7.04 -4.90 14.59
CA ARG A 31 6.93 -5.58 15.88
C ARG A 31 8.29 -5.62 16.58
N LYS A 32 8.25 -5.67 17.91
CA LYS A 32 9.43 -5.87 18.76
C LYS A 32 9.43 -7.31 19.31
N PRO A 33 10.60 -7.95 19.48
CA PRO A 33 11.94 -7.50 19.06
C PRO A 33 12.11 -7.49 17.54
N ARG A 34 13.17 -6.85 17.03
CA ARG A 34 13.42 -6.77 15.58
C ARG A 34 13.37 -8.16 14.93
N GLY A 35 12.58 -8.30 13.88
CA GLY A 35 12.37 -9.57 13.17
C GLY A 35 11.10 -10.33 13.59
N SER A 36 10.32 -9.84 14.56
CA SER A 36 9.09 -10.50 15.01
C SER A 36 7.85 -10.23 14.13
N GLY A 37 8.03 -9.58 12.98
CA GLY A 37 6.97 -9.29 12.02
C GLY A 37 6.50 -7.84 12.06
N ILE A 38 5.28 -7.62 11.57
CA ILE A 38 4.72 -6.30 11.27
C ILE A 38 3.28 -6.27 11.76
N ASP A 39 2.94 -5.21 12.47
CA ASP A 39 1.55 -4.80 12.69
C ASP A 39 1.14 -3.98 11.48
N HIS A 40 0.24 -4.53 10.68
CA HIS A 40 -0.24 -3.93 9.44
C HIS A 40 -1.37 -2.93 9.69
N TRP A 41 -1.91 -2.93 10.91
CA TRP A 41 -2.92 -1.97 11.35
C TRP A 41 -2.74 -1.63 12.83
N VAL A 42 -2.24 -0.43 13.15
CA VAL A 42 -2.09 0.06 14.54
C VAL A 42 -3.06 1.18 14.91
N VAL A 43 -4.08 1.41 14.09
CA VAL A 43 -4.99 2.55 14.24
C VAL A 43 -6.12 2.20 15.19
N SER A 44 -6.33 3.05 16.19
CA SER A 44 -7.45 2.95 17.12
C SER A 44 -8.54 3.96 16.76
N PRO A 45 -9.81 3.54 16.65
CA PRO A 45 -10.90 4.46 16.35
C PRO A 45 -11.19 5.40 17.52
N THR A 46 -11.64 6.61 17.21
CA THR A 46 -12.05 7.62 18.20
C THR A 46 -13.43 7.33 18.80
N GLY A 47 -14.24 6.52 18.10
CA GLY A 47 -15.63 6.24 18.46
C GLY A 47 -16.64 7.18 17.77
N HIS A 48 -16.17 8.20 17.06
CA HIS A 48 -17.00 9.08 16.24
C HIS A 48 -16.95 8.64 14.78
N TYR A 49 -18.02 7.98 14.31
CA TYR A 49 -18.03 7.34 12.99
C TYR A 49 -17.58 8.25 11.84
N GLY A 50 -18.06 9.49 11.77
CA GLY A 50 -17.70 10.43 10.69
C GLY A 50 -16.22 10.81 10.69
N ALA A 51 -15.66 11.15 11.86
CA ALA A 51 -14.24 11.49 12.00
C ALA A 51 -13.34 10.26 11.76
N ASP A 52 -13.79 9.09 12.21
CA ASP A 52 -13.12 7.83 11.94
C ASP A 52 -13.13 7.52 10.44
N LEU A 53 -14.25 7.73 9.74
CA LEU A 53 -14.37 7.53 8.30
C LEU A 53 -13.39 8.40 7.51
N GLU A 54 -13.34 9.70 7.81
CA GLU A 54 -12.40 10.65 7.19
C GLU A 54 -10.94 10.24 7.47
N THR A 55 -10.66 9.80 8.70
CA THR A 55 -9.35 9.27 9.04
C THR A 55 -8.99 8.06 8.18
N GLY A 56 -9.92 7.12 8.02
CA GLY A 56 -9.73 5.94 7.19
C GLY A 56 -9.43 6.29 5.74
N GLU A 57 -10.16 7.25 5.17
CA GLU A 57 -9.98 7.72 3.79
C GLU A 57 -8.59 8.33 3.57
N ARG A 58 -8.15 9.19 4.49
CA ARG A 58 -6.79 9.75 4.45
C ARG A 58 -5.70 8.67 4.50
N LEU A 59 -5.89 7.62 5.31
CA LEU A 59 -4.95 6.50 5.38
C LEU A 59 -4.96 5.67 4.08
N ALA A 60 -6.10 5.56 3.40
CA ALA A 60 -6.17 4.94 2.08
C ALA A 60 -5.40 5.76 1.03
N ASP A 61 -5.51 7.09 1.05
CA ASP A 61 -4.73 7.95 0.16
C ASP A 61 -3.22 7.79 0.40
N GLU A 62 -2.80 7.73 1.67
CA GLU A 62 -1.41 7.46 2.04
C GLU A 62 -0.94 6.09 1.50
N PHE A 63 -1.75 5.05 1.68
CA PHE A 63 -1.46 3.70 1.18
C PHE A 63 -1.32 3.67 -0.34
N LEU A 64 -2.27 4.28 -1.06
CA LEU A 64 -2.31 4.33 -2.52
C LEU A 64 -1.13 5.13 -3.08
N ALA A 65 -0.80 6.26 -2.46
CA ALA A 65 0.38 7.04 -2.83
C ALA A 65 1.67 6.22 -2.68
N PHE A 66 1.80 5.46 -1.58
CA PHE A 66 2.97 4.62 -1.34
C PHE A 66 3.10 3.49 -2.38
N ILE A 67 2.04 2.71 -2.62
CA ILE A 67 2.11 1.59 -3.57
C ILE A 67 2.22 2.07 -5.02
N GLY A 68 1.68 3.25 -5.33
CA GLY A 68 1.84 3.90 -6.64
C GLY A 68 3.28 4.37 -6.88
N ALA A 69 3.94 4.92 -5.86
CA ALA A 69 5.35 5.30 -5.94
C ALA A 69 6.31 4.09 -5.96
N HIS A 70 5.86 2.94 -5.45
CA HIS A 70 6.68 1.74 -5.29
C HIS A 70 5.94 0.46 -5.74
N PRO A 71 5.63 0.29 -7.04
CA PRO A 71 4.82 -0.83 -7.54
C PRO A 71 5.63 -2.14 -7.61
N THR A 72 5.81 -2.82 -6.48
CA THR A 72 6.52 -4.11 -6.40
C THR A 72 5.54 -5.27 -6.21
N VAL A 73 5.95 -6.49 -6.61
CA VAL A 73 5.18 -7.72 -6.34
C VAL A 73 4.98 -7.94 -4.84
N GLY A 74 5.93 -7.51 -4.00
CA GLY A 74 5.75 -7.55 -2.55
C GLY A 74 4.62 -6.63 -2.10
N HIS A 75 4.57 -5.42 -2.63
CA HIS A 75 3.58 -4.42 -2.25
C HIS A 75 2.16 -4.75 -2.71
N SER A 76 1.99 -5.55 -3.78
CA SER A 76 0.65 -6.00 -4.20
C SER A 76 -0.05 -6.90 -3.16
N THR A 77 0.71 -7.47 -2.21
CA THR A 77 0.17 -8.33 -1.13
C THR A 77 -0.11 -7.58 0.17
N LEU A 78 0.18 -6.28 0.25
CA LEU A 78 -0.01 -5.49 1.47
C LEU A 78 -1.48 -5.29 1.84
N LEU A 79 -2.35 -5.02 0.86
CA LEU A 79 -3.77 -4.79 1.13
C LEU A 79 -4.43 -5.99 1.85
N PRO A 80 -4.24 -7.25 1.41
CA PRO A 80 -4.68 -8.42 2.16
C PRO A 80 -4.15 -8.49 3.60
N CYS A 81 -2.87 -8.13 3.82
CA CYS A 81 -2.27 -8.16 5.16
C CYS A 81 -2.91 -7.11 6.09
N VAL A 82 -3.18 -5.91 5.57
CA VAL A 82 -3.87 -4.83 6.29
C VAL A 82 -5.29 -5.26 6.67
N ILE A 83 -6.08 -5.74 5.71
CA ILE A 83 -7.47 -6.16 5.95
C ILE A 83 -7.54 -7.30 6.96
N ARG A 84 -6.63 -8.26 6.89
CA ARG A 84 -6.54 -9.35 7.87
C ARG A 84 -6.33 -8.80 9.28
N ASP A 85 -5.36 -7.90 9.47
CA ASP A 85 -5.03 -7.34 10.79
C ASP A 85 -6.23 -6.55 11.37
N MET A 86 -6.95 -5.79 10.53
CA MET A 86 -8.21 -5.13 10.91
C MET A 86 -9.27 -6.12 11.40
N ILE A 87 -9.43 -7.25 10.70
CA ILE A 87 -10.40 -8.30 11.07
C ILE A 87 -9.98 -8.97 12.38
N ASP A 88 -8.71 -9.31 12.53
CA ASP A 88 -8.17 -9.93 13.74
C ASP A 88 -8.39 -9.02 14.96
N HIS A 89 -8.18 -7.72 14.81
CA HIS A 89 -8.51 -6.71 15.82
C HIS A 89 -10.01 -6.66 16.14
N ALA A 90 -10.86 -6.73 15.11
CA ALA A 90 -12.31 -6.78 15.28
C ALA A 90 -12.78 -8.02 16.04
N VAL A 91 -12.21 -9.18 15.74
CA VAL A 91 -12.48 -10.43 16.46
C VAL A 91 -11.98 -10.38 17.89
N ALA A 92 -10.84 -9.72 18.15
CA ALA A 92 -10.27 -9.52 19.48
C ALA A 92 -11.04 -8.47 20.33
N GLY A 93 -12.11 -7.88 19.81
CA GLY A 93 -12.99 -6.97 20.54
C GLY A 93 -12.81 -5.49 20.20
N GLN A 94 -11.87 -5.12 19.31
CA GLN A 94 -11.81 -3.76 18.77
C GLN A 94 -12.88 -3.59 17.69
N ARG A 95 -14.06 -3.09 18.06
CA ARG A 95 -15.21 -2.96 17.15
C ARG A 95 -14.83 -2.38 15.77
N TRP A 96 -15.26 -3.08 14.70
CA TRP A 96 -15.25 -2.53 13.34
C TRP A 96 -16.02 -1.21 13.28
N SER A 97 -15.38 -0.17 12.76
CA SER A 97 -15.80 1.23 12.89
C SER A 97 -15.57 2.03 11.62
N GLY A 98 -15.81 3.35 11.68
CA GLY A 98 -15.65 4.26 10.54
C GLY A 98 -14.27 4.20 9.89
N VAL A 99 -13.19 4.04 10.67
CA VAL A 99 -11.82 4.08 10.14
C VAL A 99 -11.51 2.90 9.23
N HIS A 100 -12.04 1.74 9.55
CA HIS A 100 -11.93 0.54 8.74
C HIS A 100 -12.74 0.70 7.44
N ALA A 101 -13.98 1.19 7.56
CA ALA A 101 -14.86 1.42 6.42
C ALA A 101 -14.30 2.49 5.46
N GLY A 102 -13.75 3.59 5.99
CA GLY A 102 -13.17 4.68 5.23
C GLY A 102 -11.94 4.22 4.45
N PHE A 103 -11.07 3.45 5.08
CA PHE A 103 -9.90 2.88 4.41
C PHE A 103 -10.29 2.00 3.22
N VAL A 104 -11.16 1.02 3.45
CA VAL A 104 -11.59 0.08 2.39
C VAL A 104 -12.35 0.81 1.28
N ARG A 105 -13.19 1.79 1.63
CA ARG A 105 -13.90 2.65 0.67
C ARG A 105 -12.91 3.41 -0.23
N GLY A 106 -11.92 4.07 0.37
CA GLY A 106 -10.92 4.85 -0.36
C GLY A 106 -10.15 3.98 -1.37
N VAL A 107 -9.67 2.81 -0.95
CA VAL A 107 -9.00 1.86 -1.86
C VAL A 107 -9.94 1.39 -2.99
N ASN A 108 -11.19 1.05 -2.67
CA ASN A 108 -12.15 0.60 -3.67
C ASN A 108 -12.49 1.68 -4.70
N GLN A 109 -12.51 2.96 -4.32
CA GLN A 109 -12.74 4.06 -5.27
C GLN A 109 -11.66 4.12 -6.36
N TYR A 110 -10.40 3.85 -6.02
CA TYR A 110 -9.33 3.78 -7.00
C TYR A 110 -9.42 2.53 -7.87
N ALA A 111 -9.81 1.38 -7.30
CA ALA A 111 -10.10 0.18 -8.09
C ALA A 111 -11.23 0.42 -9.10
N MET A 112 -12.30 1.11 -8.69
CA MET A 112 -13.39 1.52 -9.58
C MET A 112 -12.91 2.49 -10.68
N ALA A 113 -12.05 3.44 -10.35
CA ALA A 113 -11.49 4.38 -11.32
C ALA A 113 -10.64 3.66 -12.38
N ALA A 114 -9.74 2.78 -11.95
CA ALA A 114 -8.93 1.96 -12.85
C ALA A 114 -9.80 1.06 -13.74
N ALA A 115 -10.81 0.41 -13.17
CA ALA A 115 -11.75 -0.44 -13.92
C ALA A 115 -12.52 0.35 -14.99
N ARG A 116 -12.92 1.59 -14.69
CA ARG A 116 -13.56 2.49 -15.68
C ARG A 116 -12.63 2.82 -16.83
N ILE A 117 -11.37 3.14 -16.57
CA ILE A 117 -10.37 3.44 -17.61
C ILE A 117 -10.19 2.23 -18.55
N ILE A 118 -10.07 1.03 -17.97
CA ILE A 118 -9.95 -0.21 -18.74
C ILE A 118 -11.19 -0.43 -19.61
N ALA A 119 -12.39 -0.33 -19.03
CA ALA A 119 -13.64 -0.53 -19.75
C ALA A 119 -13.83 0.48 -20.90
N SER A 120 -13.45 1.74 -20.70
CA SER A 120 -13.48 2.76 -21.75
C SER A 120 -12.49 2.46 -22.88
N SER A 121 -11.28 2.00 -22.55
CA SER A 121 -10.25 1.66 -23.55
C SER A 121 -10.68 0.46 -24.42
N SER A 122 -11.29 -0.57 -23.82
CA SER A 122 -11.81 -1.73 -24.55
C SER A 122 -13.00 -1.40 -25.46
N ALA A 123 -13.78 -0.36 -25.14
CA ALA A 123 -14.90 0.08 -25.97
C ALA A 123 -14.44 0.84 -27.23
N GLU A 124 -13.34 1.59 -27.14
CA GLU A 124 -12.72 2.29 -28.28
C GLU A 124 -12.13 1.29 -29.29
N GLU A 125 -11.43 0.25 -28.82
CA GLU A 125 -10.90 -0.82 -29.67
C GLU A 125 -12.00 -1.58 -30.43
N ALA A 126 -13.16 -1.81 -29.79
CA ALA A 126 -14.31 -2.46 -30.42
C ALA A 126 -15.06 -1.60 -31.45
N THR A 127 -14.86 -0.28 -31.43
CA THR A 127 -15.51 0.66 -32.37
C THR A 127 -14.66 0.93 -33.62
N HIS A 128 -13.37 0.59 -33.57
CA HIS A 128 -12.42 0.74 -34.69
C HIS A 128 -12.07 -0.58 -35.40
N ALA A 129 -12.70 -1.69 -35.00
CA ALA A 129 -12.63 -3.00 -35.66
C ALA A 129 -13.87 -3.27 -36.51
#